data_AF-A0A947CMC6-F1
#
_entry.id   AF-A0A947CMC6-F1
#
_cell.length_a   1.000
_cell.length_b   1.000
_cell.length_c   1.000
_cell.angle_alpha   90.00
_cell.angle_beta   90.00
_cell.angle_gamma   90.00
#
_symmetry.space_group_name_H-M   'P 1'
#
loop_
_entity.id
_entity.type
_entity.pdbx_description
1 polymer ?
#
loop_
_entity_poly.entity_id
_entity_poly.type
_entity_poly.pdbx_seq_one_letter_code
_entity_poly.pdbx_strand_id
1 'polypeptide(L)'
;MRIKVLIAAAAALFAIACGSEDKGGAPDECNPLGGPACLMPWPSSAYLEDDPSAATGVRLALPAEAMPVNIDGVAIKPDYFNRFDGYSVSGPMLVDFETGVSADGLPHHTDPGASLRPDSPVVVINMDTGDRVILFAEPDLNGKEPENQTLIIRPLDRLQSASRYVVAVRKSVKAADGGEIPVPEAFQRLVDGKSLNHPLGERVEGEYPEIFQVLEDAGIPRDDLLMAWSFKTASDDYLFGDLLAMRSQAYEMMGPTAEGFEFDVEVLSNGNPEEVRHFLAGTYDVPMFLTDGESDTSILDRDGAGVPVANGKARAKWAAIVPRCVETQPLPRPAILFGHGIFGNALDSLDYSFLQQIAEDNCVVVIGGDWIGLTNRQFAAVAFAMNDINRGLSLTEKLHQGLINFIALGRVARHQFANAPELQFEGQAIIDPNNVQYFGASLGGILGNVFMAFDQDIERGALGVPGGPWTLLFERSTYWPPLRITMQ
;
A
#
# COMPACT_ATOMS: atom_id res chain seq x y z
N MET A 1 -35.54 33.84 -9.26
CA MET A 1 -36.83 33.10 -9.15
C MET A 1 -36.49 31.78 -8.47
N ARG A 2 -37.04 31.57 -7.28
CA ARG A 2 -36.66 30.50 -6.34
C ARG A 2 -37.11 29.13 -6.87
N ILE A 3 -36.22 28.14 -6.89
CA ILE A 3 -36.60 26.72 -6.96
C ILE A 3 -36.18 26.10 -5.63
N LYS A 4 -37.19 25.76 -4.83
CA LYS A 4 -37.07 25.00 -3.58
C LYS A 4 -36.97 23.52 -3.97
N VAL A 5 -35.92 22.83 -3.53
CA VAL A 5 -35.88 21.36 -3.54
C VAL A 5 -36.22 20.90 -2.13
N LEU A 6 -37.25 20.06 -2.05
CA LEU A 6 -37.74 19.41 -0.84
C LEU A 6 -36.74 18.33 -0.40
N ILE A 7 -36.23 18.43 0.83
CA ILE A 7 -35.55 17.35 1.52
C ILE A 7 -36.65 16.50 2.18
N ALA A 8 -36.83 15.27 1.70
CA ALA A 8 -37.67 14.28 2.36
C ALA A 8 -36.83 13.58 3.44
N ALA A 9 -37.13 13.88 4.69
CA ALA A 9 -36.65 13.13 5.85
C ALA A 9 -37.38 11.79 5.89
N ALA A 10 -36.64 10.68 5.79
CA ALA A 10 -37.14 9.35 6.13
C ALA A 10 -36.54 8.95 7.49
N ALA A 11 -37.18 9.39 8.56
CA ALA A 11 -37.00 8.81 9.88
C ALA A 11 -37.76 7.48 9.92
N ALA A 12 -37.05 6.35 9.95
CA ALA A 12 -37.65 5.06 10.21
C ALA A 12 -37.61 4.78 11.72
N LEU A 13 -38.74 5.05 12.40
CA LEU A 13 -39.04 4.46 13.70
C LEU A 13 -39.26 2.96 13.52
N PHE A 14 -38.52 2.14 14.25
CA PHE A 14 -39.01 0.84 14.68
C PHE A 14 -38.90 0.73 16.20
N ALA A 15 -40.06 0.83 16.85
CA ALA A 15 -40.25 0.38 18.22
C ALA A 15 -41.28 -0.76 18.18
N ILE A 16 -40.83 -1.98 18.47
CA ILE A 16 -41.67 -3.06 18.98
C ILE A 16 -40.96 -3.63 20.20
N ALA A 17 -41.61 -3.50 21.35
CA ALA A 17 -41.17 -4.01 22.64
C ALA A 17 -41.76 -5.41 22.89
N CYS A 18 -40.92 -6.33 23.39
CA CYS A 18 -41.07 -7.09 24.66
C CYS A 18 -40.43 -8.48 24.58
N GLY A 19 -39.43 -8.73 25.42
CA GLY A 19 -38.81 -10.03 25.67
C GLY A 19 -37.35 -9.85 26.06
N SER A 20 -37.08 -9.74 27.36
CA SER A 20 -35.79 -9.43 27.99
C SER A 20 -34.71 -10.49 27.72
N GLU A 21 -33.60 -10.05 27.13
CA GLU A 21 -32.22 -10.47 27.41
C GLU A 21 -31.32 -9.28 27.02
N ASP A 22 -30.33 -8.95 27.86
CA ASP A 22 -29.37 -7.86 27.64
C ASP A 22 -28.72 -7.96 26.25
N LYS A 23 -29.11 -7.10 25.31
CA LYS A 23 -28.41 -6.92 24.02
C LYS A 23 -27.82 -5.51 23.91
N GLY A 24 -27.07 -5.10 24.93
CA GLY A 24 -26.24 -3.88 24.93
C GLY A 24 -24.85 -4.10 24.32
N GLY A 25 -24.65 -5.16 23.53
CA GLY A 25 -23.36 -5.52 22.92
C GLY A 25 -23.28 -5.16 21.44
N ALA A 26 -22.07 -5.18 20.90
CA ALA A 26 -21.84 -5.10 19.46
C ALA A 26 -22.60 -6.24 18.72
N PRO A 27 -23.03 -6.04 17.46
CA PRO A 27 -23.55 -7.12 16.62
C PRO A 27 -22.56 -8.28 16.50
N ASP A 28 -23.06 -9.51 16.33
CA ASP A 28 -22.28 -10.75 16.38
C ASP A 28 -21.08 -10.77 15.40
N GLU A 29 -21.22 -10.11 14.26
CA GLU A 29 -20.21 -9.95 13.21
C GLU A 29 -19.17 -8.85 13.51
N CYS A 30 -19.48 -7.93 14.43
CA CYS A 30 -18.66 -6.79 14.77
C CYS A 30 -17.67 -7.07 15.90
N ASN A 31 -16.69 -6.20 16.05
CA ASN A 31 -15.64 -6.36 17.03
C ASN A 31 -16.27 -6.27 18.43
N PRO A 32 -15.98 -7.20 19.35
CA PRO A 32 -16.63 -7.27 20.65
C PRO A 32 -16.26 -6.10 21.57
N LEU A 33 -15.17 -5.37 21.29
CA LEU A 33 -14.83 -4.14 22.00
C LEU A 33 -15.77 -2.98 21.68
N GLY A 34 -16.55 -3.11 20.60
CA GLY A 34 -17.54 -2.15 20.17
C GLY A 34 -16.93 -0.86 19.62
N GLY A 35 -17.81 0.05 19.25
CA GLY A 35 -17.48 1.35 18.67
C GLY A 35 -18.45 1.72 17.55
N PRO A 36 -18.37 2.97 17.04
CA PRO A 36 -19.18 3.44 15.93
C PRO A 36 -19.09 2.60 14.65
N ALA A 37 -17.95 1.97 14.37
CA ALA A 37 -17.72 1.16 13.18
C ALA A 37 -17.45 -0.32 13.51
N CYS A 38 -18.08 -1.22 12.76
CA CYS A 38 -18.15 -2.66 13.04
C CYS A 38 -16.77 -3.33 13.19
N LEU A 39 -15.82 -3.01 12.31
CA LEU A 39 -14.48 -3.62 12.34
C LEU A 39 -13.53 -3.03 13.40
N MET A 40 -13.92 -1.95 14.11
CA MET A 40 -13.02 -1.23 15.02
C MET A 40 -12.96 -1.84 16.42
N PRO A 41 -11.81 -1.78 17.11
CA PRO A 41 -10.53 -1.28 16.61
C PRO A 41 -9.92 -2.18 15.52
N TRP A 42 -9.13 -1.58 14.64
CA TRP A 42 -8.47 -2.24 13.51
C TRP A 42 -6.96 -2.00 13.54
N PRO A 43 -6.11 -2.96 13.13
CA PRO A 43 -6.40 -4.39 13.01
C PRO A 43 -6.72 -5.02 14.37
N SER A 44 -7.31 -6.23 14.42
CA SER A 44 -7.72 -6.88 15.67
C SER A 44 -7.67 -8.40 15.60
N SER A 45 -7.15 -9.04 16.65
CA SER A 45 -7.17 -10.51 16.80
C SER A 45 -8.57 -11.12 16.79
N ALA A 46 -9.63 -10.33 17.01
CA ALA A 46 -11.01 -10.81 16.89
C ALA A 46 -11.34 -11.39 15.50
N TYR A 47 -10.62 -10.93 14.47
CA TYR A 47 -10.79 -11.38 13.09
C TYR A 47 -9.67 -12.30 12.62
N LEU A 48 -8.97 -12.95 13.54
CA LEU A 48 -8.03 -14.03 13.24
C LEU A 48 -8.67 -15.38 13.60
N GLU A 49 -8.39 -16.39 12.78
CA GLU A 49 -8.77 -17.78 13.01
C GLU A 49 -7.53 -18.67 12.87
N ASP A 50 -7.48 -19.76 13.65
CA ASP A 50 -6.39 -20.72 13.61
C ASP A 50 -6.31 -21.41 12.24
N ASP A 51 -5.13 -21.37 11.63
CA ASP A 51 -4.81 -22.08 10.40
C ASP A 51 -3.39 -22.66 10.48
N PRO A 52 -3.24 -23.95 10.84
CA PRO A 52 -1.94 -24.61 10.93
C PRO A 52 -1.17 -24.69 9.60
N SER A 53 -1.83 -24.42 8.45
CA SER A 53 -1.18 -24.37 7.14
C SER A 53 -0.56 -23.00 6.83
N ALA A 54 -0.95 -21.95 7.55
CA ALA A 54 -0.40 -20.62 7.43
C ALA A 54 0.91 -20.49 8.22
N ALA A 55 1.88 -19.73 7.71
CA ALA A 55 3.21 -19.59 8.32
C ALA A 55 3.15 -18.97 9.73
N THR A 56 2.15 -18.12 9.98
CA THR A 56 1.89 -17.52 11.30
C THR A 56 1.01 -18.39 12.20
N GLY A 57 0.45 -19.49 11.69
CA GLY A 57 -0.53 -20.33 12.37
C GLY A 57 -1.96 -19.75 12.39
N VAL A 58 -2.20 -18.60 11.77
CA VAL A 58 -3.52 -17.95 11.70
C VAL A 58 -3.80 -17.39 10.31
N ARG A 59 -5.07 -17.15 10.01
CA ARG A 59 -5.52 -16.34 8.86
C ARG A 59 -6.55 -15.32 9.28
N LEU A 60 -6.70 -14.28 8.46
CA LEU A 60 -7.84 -13.37 8.56
C LEU A 60 -9.15 -14.11 8.27
N ALA A 61 -10.16 -13.83 9.09
CA ALA A 61 -11.51 -14.38 8.99
C ALA A 61 -12.53 -13.25 9.16
N LEU A 62 -12.51 -12.30 8.22
CA LEU A 62 -13.43 -11.17 8.17
C LEU A 62 -14.84 -11.63 7.74
N PRO A 63 -15.88 -11.38 8.54
CA PRO A 63 -17.26 -11.67 8.17
C PRO A 63 -17.72 -10.74 7.04
N ALA A 64 -18.44 -11.26 6.05
CA ALA A 64 -18.94 -10.46 4.93
C ALA A 64 -19.92 -9.37 5.41
N GLU A 65 -20.68 -9.67 6.46
CA GLU A 65 -21.68 -8.80 7.08
C GLU A 65 -21.03 -7.61 7.82
N ALA A 66 -19.78 -7.76 8.26
CA ALA A 66 -19.02 -6.72 8.95
C ALA A 66 -18.29 -5.77 7.98
N MET A 67 -18.20 -6.13 6.71
CA MET A 67 -17.41 -5.38 5.74
C MET A 67 -18.08 -4.03 5.41
N PRO A 68 -17.28 -2.94 5.25
CA PRO A 68 -17.81 -1.65 4.86
C PRO A 68 -18.62 -1.71 3.56
N VAL A 69 -19.70 -0.93 3.53
CA VAL A 69 -20.58 -0.78 2.37
C VAL A 69 -20.45 0.65 1.85
N ASN A 70 -20.19 0.81 0.56
CA ASN A 70 -20.11 2.14 -0.06
C ASN A 70 -21.51 2.77 -0.22
N ILE A 71 -21.58 4.03 -0.70
CA ILE A 71 -22.86 4.74 -0.85
C ILE A 71 -23.81 4.09 -1.88
N ASP A 72 -23.28 3.33 -2.84
CA ASP A 72 -24.04 2.58 -3.83
C ASP A 72 -24.58 1.23 -3.31
N GLY A 73 -24.34 0.91 -2.03
CA GLY A 73 -24.77 -0.36 -1.43
C GLY A 73 -23.89 -1.55 -1.78
N VAL A 74 -22.67 -1.31 -2.28
CA VAL A 74 -21.69 -2.37 -2.59
C VAL A 74 -20.82 -2.63 -1.37
N ALA A 75 -20.93 -3.84 -0.81
CA ALA A 75 -20.06 -4.31 0.26
C ALA A 75 -18.68 -4.70 -0.28
N ILE A 76 -17.64 -4.43 0.52
CA ILE A 76 -16.29 -4.98 0.27
C ILE A 76 -16.34 -6.50 0.49
N LYS A 77 -15.78 -7.27 -0.45
CA LYS A 77 -15.69 -8.73 -0.37
C LYS A 77 -14.48 -9.12 0.47
N PRO A 78 -14.65 -9.95 1.51
CA PRO A 78 -13.55 -10.33 2.39
C PRO A 78 -12.62 -11.40 1.78
N ASP A 79 -13.04 -12.10 0.72
CA ASP A 79 -12.35 -13.29 0.18
C ASP A 79 -10.85 -13.07 -0.07
N TYR A 80 -10.47 -11.91 -0.61
CA TYR A 80 -9.08 -11.61 -0.86
C TYR A 80 -8.28 -11.41 0.43
N PHE A 81 -8.84 -10.66 1.38
CA PHE A 81 -8.20 -10.37 2.65
C PHE A 81 -8.12 -11.61 3.55
N ASN A 82 -9.10 -12.51 3.47
CA ASN A 82 -9.13 -13.76 4.25
C ASN A 82 -8.08 -14.78 3.80
N ARG A 83 -7.32 -14.50 2.74
CA ARG A 83 -6.11 -15.26 2.38
C ARG A 83 -4.90 -14.91 3.26
N PHE A 84 -4.94 -13.75 3.91
CA PHE A 84 -3.79 -13.16 4.58
C PHE A 84 -3.49 -13.93 5.85
N ASP A 85 -2.22 -14.28 6.07
CA ASP A 85 -1.78 -14.95 7.29
C ASP A 85 -1.48 -13.97 8.44
N GLY A 86 -2.03 -12.75 8.36
CA GLY A 86 -1.89 -11.70 9.36
C GLY A 86 -2.03 -10.33 8.73
N TYR A 87 -1.87 -9.29 9.55
CA TYR A 87 -2.04 -7.90 9.14
C TYR A 87 -0.77 -7.28 8.55
N SER A 88 -0.92 -6.16 7.85
CA SER A 88 0.21 -5.41 7.29
C SER A 88 1.22 -5.01 8.36
N VAL A 89 2.51 -5.12 8.02
CA VAL A 89 3.65 -4.64 8.85
C VAL A 89 3.84 -3.12 8.81
N SER A 90 3.02 -2.39 8.05
CA SER A 90 3.10 -0.93 7.90
C SER A 90 1.73 -0.24 7.90
N GLY A 91 0.66 -1.00 8.14
CA GLY A 91 -0.70 -0.46 8.23
C GLY A 91 -0.88 0.40 9.49
N PRO A 92 -1.72 1.45 9.43
CA PRO A 92 -2.10 2.17 10.63
C PRO A 92 -2.99 1.30 11.53
N MET A 93 -3.01 1.62 12.81
CA MET A 93 -4.05 1.13 13.72
C MET A 93 -5.10 2.23 13.90
N LEU A 94 -6.36 1.84 13.95
CA LEU A 94 -7.53 2.70 13.94
C LEU A 94 -8.44 2.34 15.12
N VAL A 95 -8.98 3.35 15.78
CA VAL A 95 -9.97 3.18 16.83
C VAL A 95 -10.91 4.37 16.86
N ASP A 96 -12.20 4.08 17.04
CA ASP A 96 -13.26 5.08 17.12
C ASP A 96 -13.77 5.20 18.55
N PHE A 97 -14.08 6.43 18.94
CA PHE A 97 -14.80 6.74 20.19
C PHE A 97 -15.99 7.62 19.83
N GLU A 98 -17.14 7.41 20.49
CA GLU A 98 -18.38 8.17 20.23
C GLU A 98 -18.21 9.68 20.44
N THR A 99 -17.21 10.08 21.22
CA THR A 99 -16.87 11.47 21.54
C THR A 99 -15.85 12.08 20.57
N GLY A 100 -15.40 11.34 19.57
CA GLY A 100 -14.22 11.67 18.78
C GLY A 100 -12.94 11.77 19.63
N VAL A 101 -11.84 12.17 19.00
CA VAL A 101 -10.53 12.33 19.64
C VAL A 101 -9.90 13.68 19.27
N SER A 102 -9.37 14.38 20.27
CA SER A 102 -8.56 15.59 20.05
C SER A 102 -7.10 15.22 19.71
N ALA A 103 -6.47 16.05 18.87
CA ALA A 103 -5.03 15.97 18.63
C ALA A 103 -4.19 16.40 19.85
N ASP A 104 -4.80 17.06 20.84
CA ASP A 104 -4.10 17.60 22.00
C ASP A 104 -3.46 16.50 22.84
N GLY A 105 -2.14 16.62 23.05
CA GLY A 105 -1.36 15.67 23.84
C GLY A 105 -0.91 14.41 23.09
N LEU A 106 -1.43 14.15 21.88
CA LEU A 106 -0.99 13.02 21.07
C LEU A 106 0.47 13.21 20.58
N PRO A 107 1.24 12.12 20.43
CA PRO A 107 2.56 12.20 19.82
C PRO A 107 2.44 12.67 18.36
N HIS A 108 3.09 13.79 18.04
CA HIS A 108 2.95 14.47 16.76
C HIS A 108 4.03 14.05 15.75
N HIS A 109 3.73 14.13 14.46
CA HIS A 109 4.67 13.74 13.39
C HIS A 109 5.99 14.54 13.37
N THR A 110 6.02 15.73 13.99
CA THR A 110 7.25 16.55 14.13
C THR A 110 8.06 16.25 15.41
N ASP A 111 7.50 15.51 16.36
CA ASP A 111 8.18 15.02 17.57
C ASP A 111 7.72 13.58 17.89
N PRO A 112 7.99 12.61 17.00
CA PRO A 112 7.54 11.23 17.22
C PRO A 112 8.25 10.57 18.40
N GLY A 113 9.39 11.10 18.86
CA GLY A 113 10.06 10.64 20.08
C GLY A 113 9.20 10.82 21.33
N ALA A 114 8.18 11.68 21.31
CA ALA A 114 7.17 11.77 22.36
C ALA A 114 6.43 10.45 22.59
N SER A 115 6.26 9.61 21.56
CA SER A 115 5.57 8.31 21.68
C SER A 115 6.31 7.30 22.57
N LEU A 116 7.62 7.47 22.74
CA LEU A 116 8.45 6.58 23.54
C LEU A 116 8.53 7.01 25.01
N ARG A 117 7.97 8.17 25.38
CA ARG A 117 8.01 8.67 26.76
C ARG A 117 7.13 7.81 27.69
N PRO A 118 7.44 7.74 29.00
CA PRO A 118 6.66 6.95 29.95
C PRO A 118 5.18 7.35 30.02
N ASP A 119 4.86 8.62 29.75
CA ASP A 119 3.54 9.24 29.80
C ASP A 119 2.85 9.35 28.42
N SER A 120 3.38 8.71 27.37
CA SER A 120 2.74 8.73 26.05
C SER A 120 1.29 8.22 26.14
N PRO A 121 0.31 8.99 25.62
CA PRO A 121 -1.12 8.64 25.72
C PRO A 121 -1.50 7.45 24.85
N VAL A 122 -0.69 7.13 23.85
CA VAL A 122 -0.86 6.00 22.94
C VAL A 122 0.45 5.24 22.88
N VAL A 123 0.39 3.92 23.02
CA VAL A 123 1.56 3.04 23.01
C VAL A 123 1.26 1.81 22.15
N VAL A 124 2.25 1.39 21.36
CA VAL A 124 2.23 0.11 20.65
C VAL A 124 3.45 -0.69 21.10
N ILE A 125 3.24 -1.94 21.52
CA ILE A 125 4.29 -2.83 22.04
C ILE A 125 4.27 -4.13 21.26
N ASN A 126 5.45 -4.57 20.83
CA ASN A 126 5.65 -5.94 20.35
C ASN A 126 5.59 -6.88 21.56
N MET A 127 4.58 -7.76 21.63
CA MET A 127 4.36 -8.63 22.78
C MET A 127 5.40 -9.74 22.91
N ASP A 128 6.10 -10.08 21.81
CA ASP A 128 7.12 -11.13 21.79
C ASP A 128 8.46 -10.65 22.36
N THR A 129 8.73 -9.34 22.30
CA THR A 129 10.01 -8.72 22.71
C THR A 129 9.88 -7.72 23.86
N GLY A 130 8.70 -7.13 24.05
CA GLY A 130 8.47 -6.02 24.98
C GLY A 130 8.86 -4.64 24.41
N ASP A 131 9.33 -4.57 23.16
CA ASP A 131 9.81 -3.33 22.56
C ASP A 131 8.65 -2.39 22.19
N ARG A 132 8.80 -1.11 22.52
CA ARG A 132 7.88 -0.03 22.09
C ARG A 132 8.14 0.37 20.64
N VAL A 133 7.08 0.58 19.88
CA VAL A 133 7.14 1.07 18.50
C VAL A 133 7.07 2.60 18.50
N ILE A 134 8.01 3.25 17.81
CA ILE A 134 7.94 4.69 17.56
C ILE A 134 6.79 5.00 16.59
N LEU A 135 5.97 5.98 16.96
CA LEU A 135 4.75 6.32 16.23
C LEU A 135 4.43 7.82 16.32
N PHE A 136 3.50 8.24 15.49
CA PHE A 136 2.68 9.41 15.76
C PHE A 136 1.20 9.04 15.68
N ALA A 137 0.34 9.86 16.28
CA ALA A 137 -1.10 9.65 16.27
C ALA A 137 -1.82 10.96 15.94
N GLU A 138 -2.96 10.85 15.26
CA GLU A 138 -3.75 11.99 14.81
C GLU A 138 -5.23 11.61 14.66
N PRO A 139 -6.16 12.55 14.85
CA PRO A 139 -7.55 12.36 14.41
C PRO A 139 -7.64 12.36 12.88
N ASP A 140 -8.57 11.59 12.32
CA ASP A 140 -8.90 11.62 10.90
C ASP A 140 -9.61 12.93 10.54
N LEU A 141 -8.87 13.86 9.94
CA LEU A 141 -9.39 15.16 9.50
C LEU A 141 -10.29 15.08 8.26
N ASN A 142 -10.48 13.89 7.67
CA ASN A 142 -11.52 13.69 6.65
C ASN A 142 -12.93 13.64 7.26
N GLY A 143 -13.05 13.30 8.55
CA GLY A 143 -14.28 13.36 9.33
C GLY A 143 -14.79 14.81 9.44
N LYS A 144 -16.01 15.06 8.97
CA LYS A 144 -16.59 16.42 8.92
C LYS A 144 -16.98 16.95 10.29
N GLU A 145 -17.51 16.08 11.13
CA GLU A 145 -17.91 16.41 12.50
C GLU A 145 -16.82 15.88 13.45
N PRO A 146 -16.34 16.67 14.43
CA PRO A 146 -15.27 16.26 15.34
C PRO A 146 -15.53 14.95 16.09
N GLU A 147 -16.79 14.67 16.44
CA GLU A 147 -17.23 13.44 17.11
C GLU A 147 -17.07 12.17 16.23
N ASN A 148 -16.94 12.33 14.91
CA ASN A 148 -16.76 11.25 13.95
C ASN A 148 -15.29 11.06 13.52
N GLN A 149 -14.34 11.72 14.19
CA GLN A 149 -12.92 11.63 13.83
C GLN A 149 -12.28 10.41 14.51
N THR A 150 -11.98 9.39 13.70
CA THR A 150 -11.19 8.20 14.08
C THR A 150 -9.81 8.58 14.58
N LEU A 151 -9.31 7.93 15.64
CA LEU A 151 -7.90 8.02 16.00
C LEU A 151 -7.08 7.12 15.09
N ILE A 152 -6.17 7.72 14.34
CA ILE A 152 -5.20 7.02 13.49
C ILE A 152 -3.85 6.97 14.22
N ILE A 153 -3.33 5.77 14.40
CA ILE A 153 -2.04 5.47 15.03
C ILE A 153 -1.11 4.96 13.94
N ARG A 154 0.00 5.66 13.69
CA ARG A 154 0.88 5.39 12.55
C ARG A 154 2.27 4.99 13.02
N PRO A 155 2.68 3.72 12.85
CA PRO A 155 4.04 3.32 13.14
C PRO A 155 5.00 4.02 12.17
N LEU A 156 6.15 4.47 12.67
CA LEU A 156 7.22 5.05 11.84
C LEU A 156 8.27 4.03 11.43
N ASP A 157 8.31 2.89 12.13
CA ASP A 157 9.12 1.74 11.77
C ASP A 157 8.25 0.62 11.19
N ARG A 158 8.82 -0.16 10.26
CA ARG A 158 8.22 -1.41 9.81
C ARG A 158 8.11 -2.36 11.02
N LEU A 159 6.91 -2.84 11.29
CA LEU A 159 6.67 -3.85 12.32
C LEU A 159 7.39 -5.15 11.95
N GLN A 160 7.77 -5.94 12.96
CA GLN A 160 8.31 -7.28 12.76
C GLN A 160 7.20 -8.16 12.18
N SER A 161 7.53 -8.98 11.18
CA SER A 161 6.62 -9.95 10.58
C SER A 161 6.29 -11.08 11.56
N ALA A 162 5.17 -11.76 11.35
CA ALA A 162 4.71 -12.90 12.16
C ALA A 162 4.65 -12.66 13.69
N SER A 163 4.64 -11.40 14.12
CA SER A 163 4.75 -11.00 15.53
C SER A 163 3.42 -10.49 16.07
N ARG A 164 3.21 -10.62 17.39
CA ARG A 164 2.03 -10.09 18.08
C ARG A 164 2.31 -8.69 18.62
N TYR A 165 1.33 -7.82 18.48
CA TYR A 165 1.39 -6.44 18.97
C TYR A 165 0.17 -6.14 19.81
N VAL A 166 0.37 -5.37 20.87
CA VAL A 166 -0.70 -4.73 21.64
C VAL A 166 -0.68 -3.23 21.36
N VAL A 167 -1.85 -2.67 21.10
CA VAL A 167 -2.11 -1.23 21.09
C VAL A 167 -2.77 -0.86 22.40
N ALA A 168 -2.28 0.17 23.07
CA ALA A 168 -2.86 0.72 24.29
C ALA A 168 -3.14 2.21 24.14
N VAL A 169 -4.38 2.59 24.40
CA VAL A 169 -4.85 3.97 24.47
C VAL A 169 -5.14 4.28 25.93
N ARG A 170 -4.53 5.32 26.48
CA ARG A 170 -4.67 5.70 27.89
C ARG A 170 -5.78 6.73 28.08
N LYS A 171 -6.30 6.83 29.31
CA LYS A 171 -7.31 7.81 29.74
C LYS A 171 -6.87 9.27 29.59
N SER A 172 -5.57 9.51 29.38
CA SER A 172 -5.03 10.84 29.07
C SER A 172 -5.43 11.36 27.69
N VAL A 173 -5.84 10.49 26.75
CA VAL A 173 -6.42 10.92 25.46
C VAL A 173 -7.70 11.70 25.70
N LYS A 174 -7.88 12.80 24.95
CA LYS A 174 -9.01 13.72 25.11
C LYS A 174 -10.05 13.51 24.02
N ALA A 175 -11.31 13.69 24.42
CA ALA A 175 -12.44 13.78 23.50
C ALA A 175 -12.27 14.99 22.57
N ALA A 176 -13.04 15.02 21.47
CA ALA A 176 -12.96 16.11 20.50
C ALA A 176 -13.28 17.50 21.10
N ASP A 177 -14.06 17.56 22.18
CA ASP A 177 -14.39 18.78 22.93
C ASP A 177 -13.36 19.13 24.04
N GLY A 178 -12.29 18.35 24.15
CA GLY A 178 -11.26 18.47 25.19
C GLY A 178 -11.59 17.76 26.51
N GLY A 179 -12.76 17.11 26.61
CA GLY A 179 -13.20 16.33 27.75
C GLY A 179 -12.50 14.98 27.91
N GLU A 180 -12.97 14.21 28.89
CA GLU A 180 -12.56 12.82 29.08
C GLU A 180 -13.38 11.89 28.19
N ILE A 181 -12.76 10.85 27.66
CA ILE A 181 -13.45 9.79 26.93
C ILE A 181 -13.88 8.71 27.94
N PRO A 182 -15.17 8.33 27.98
CA PRO A 182 -15.62 7.22 28.82
C PRO A 182 -14.95 5.90 28.41
N VAL A 183 -14.59 5.08 29.39
CA VAL A 183 -14.12 3.70 29.11
C VAL A 183 -15.27 2.90 28.50
N PRO A 184 -15.09 2.29 27.31
CA PRO A 184 -16.13 1.47 26.70
C PRO A 184 -16.53 0.30 27.61
N GLU A 185 -17.83 0.02 27.70
CA GLU A 185 -18.36 -1.01 28.61
C GLU A 185 -17.72 -2.38 28.35
N ALA A 186 -17.59 -2.76 27.08
CA ALA A 186 -16.95 -4.02 26.68
C ALA A 186 -15.51 -4.13 27.20
N PHE A 187 -14.71 -3.06 27.07
CA PHE A 187 -13.35 -3.04 27.58
C PHE A 187 -13.32 -3.05 29.12
N GLN A 188 -14.24 -2.35 29.79
CA GLN A 188 -14.35 -2.39 31.24
C GLN A 188 -14.66 -3.81 31.76
N ARG A 189 -15.45 -4.60 31.03
CA ARG A 189 -15.70 -6.01 31.38
C ARG A 189 -14.41 -6.83 31.38
N LEU A 190 -13.53 -6.62 30.39
CA LEU A 190 -12.23 -7.28 30.31
C LEU A 190 -11.30 -6.86 31.45
N VAL A 191 -11.29 -5.57 31.81
CA VAL A 191 -10.57 -5.05 32.99
C VAL A 191 -11.06 -5.74 34.27
N ASP A 192 -12.37 -5.95 34.40
CA ASP A 192 -13.01 -6.64 35.52
C ASP A 192 -12.85 -8.18 35.50
N GLY A 193 -12.24 -8.75 34.45
CA GLY A 193 -12.14 -10.21 34.27
C GLY A 193 -13.48 -10.89 33.97
N LYS A 194 -14.42 -10.18 33.36
CA LYS A 194 -15.74 -10.67 32.94
C LYS A 194 -15.72 -10.98 31.44
N SER A 195 -16.48 -12.01 31.04
CA SER A 195 -16.69 -12.32 29.62
C SER A 195 -17.42 -11.17 28.90
N LEU A 196 -17.09 -10.95 27.63
CA LEU A 196 -17.75 -10.05 26.70
C LEU A 196 -19.15 -10.55 26.30
N ASN A 197 -19.46 -11.85 26.51
CA ASN A 197 -20.70 -12.49 26.07
C ASN A 197 -20.96 -12.27 24.56
N HIS A 198 -19.90 -12.38 23.74
CA HIS A 198 -19.93 -12.10 22.31
C HIS A 198 -19.33 -13.26 21.51
N PRO A 199 -19.82 -13.63 20.32
CA PRO A 199 -19.27 -14.74 19.54
C PRO A 199 -17.78 -14.61 19.21
N LEU A 200 -17.33 -13.41 18.82
CA LEU A 200 -15.90 -13.12 18.63
C LEU A 200 -15.12 -12.93 19.96
N GLY A 201 -15.79 -12.93 21.11
CA GLY A 201 -15.17 -12.79 22.42
C GLY A 201 -14.25 -13.95 22.77
N GLU A 202 -14.65 -15.19 22.44
CA GLU A 202 -13.84 -16.39 22.68
C GLU A 202 -12.44 -16.33 22.03
N ARG A 203 -12.31 -15.58 20.93
CA ARG A 203 -11.05 -15.39 20.20
C ARG A 203 -10.06 -14.46 20.92
N VAL A 204 -10.56 -13.53 21.75
CA VAL A 204 -9.72 -12.45 22.32
C VAL A 204 -9.66 -12.46 23.84
N GLU A 205 -10.70 -12.94 24.54
CA GLU A 205 -10.78 -12.92 26.01
C GLU A 205 -9.59 -13.63 26.67
N GLY A 206 -9.16 -14.74 26.08
CA GLY A 206 -8.01 -15.52 26.56
C GLY A 206 -6.67 -14.78 26.49
N GLU A 207 -6.55 -13.73 25.66
CA GLU A 207 -5.33 -12.95 25.49
C GLU A 207 -5.15 -11.87 26.57
N TYR A 208 -6.23 -11.44 27.23
CA TYR A 208 -6.20 -10.27 28.11
C TYR A 208 -5.27 -10.39 29.34
N PRO A 209 -5.15 -11.55 30.01
CA PRO A 209 -4.18 -11.70 31.09
C PRO A 209 -2.74 -11.39 30.64
N GLU A 210 -2.36 -11.84 29.45
CA GLU A 210 -1.04 -11.59 28.85
C GLU A 210 -0.91 -10.13 28.40
N ILE A 211 -1.92 -9.57 27.73
CA ILE A 211 -1.96 -8.16 27.33
C ILE A 211 -1.74 -7.25 28.55
N PHE A 212 -2.47 -7.46 29.64
CA PHE A 212 -2.31 -6.65 30.84
C PHE A 212 -0.95 -6.84 31.49
N GLN A 213 -0.40 -8.06 31.50
CA GLN A 213 0.95 -8.31 32.00
C GLN A 213 2.02 -7.55 31.20
N VAL A 214 1.98 -7.61 29.87
CA VAL A 214 2.90 -6.90 28.98
C VAL A 214 2.82 -5.38 29.19
N LEU A 215 1.60 -4.85 29.33
CA LEU A 215 1.38 -3.42 29.60
C LEU A 215 1.88 -3.01 30.99
N GLU A 216 1.60 -3.80 32.03
CA GLU A 216 2.08 -3.56 33.39
C GLU A 216 3.62 -3.57 33.46
N ASP A 217 4.27 -4.53 32.79
CA ASP A 217 5.74 -4.63 32.69
C ASP A 217 6.34 -3.42 31.95
N ALA A 218 5.59 -2.84 31.00
CA ALA A 218 5.95 -1.61 30.31
C ALA A 218 5.60 -0.31 31.09
N GLY A 219 5.12 -0.44 32.32
CA GLY A 219 4.77 0.68 33.20
C GLY A 219 3.43 1.33 32.87
N ILE A 220 2.49 0.59 32.28
CA ILE A 220 1.15 1.05 31.89
C ILE A 220 0.13 0.30 32.75
N PRO A 221 -0.34 0.88 33.87
CA PRO A 221 -1.27 0.22 34.76
C PRO A 221 -2.62 -0.02 34.07
N ARG A 222 -3.26 -1.15 34.38
CA ARG A 222 -4.59 -1.51 33.86
C ARG A 222 -5.64 -0.40 34.07
N ASP A 223 -5.61 0.26 35.22
CA ASP A 223 -6.55 1.32 35.57
C ASP A 223 -6.33 2.63 34.79
N ASP A 224 -5.23 2.76 34.05
CA ASP A 224 -4.93 3.91 33.18
C ASP A 224 -5.44 3.71 31.74
N LEU A 225 -5.93 2.51 31.40
CA LEU A 225 -6.34 2.17 30.04
C LEU A 225 -7.74 2.70 29.73
N LEU A 226 -7.85 3.35 28.57
CA LEU A 226 -9.12 3.67 27.92
C LEU A 226 -9.56 2.51 27.02
N MET A 227 -8.62 1.95 26.25
CA MET A 227 -8.80 0.75 25.44
C MET A 227 -7.45 0.08 25.21
N ALA A 228 -7.43 -1.24 25.11
CA ALA A 228 -6.29 -1.99 24.58
C ALA A 228 -6.78 -3.18 23.77
N TRP A 229 -6.06 -3.51 22.70
CA TRP A 229 -6.34 -4.67 21.85
C TRP A 229 -5.05 -5.19 21.21
N SER A 230 -5.08 -6.44 20.77
CA SER A 230 -3.96 -7.09 20.09
C SER A 230 -4.25 -7.35 18.62
N PHE A 231 -3.18 -7.56 17.85
CA PHE A 231 -3.23 -8.10 16.49
C PHE A 231 -1.92 -8.83 16.17
N LYS A 232 -1.91 -9.59 15.07
CA LYS A 232 -0.72 -10.29 14.57
C LYS A 232 -0.37 -9.85 13.14
N THR A 233 0.88 -9.53 12.89
CA THR A 233 1.37 -9.18 11.53
C THR A 233 1.56 -10.43 10.67
N ALA A 234 1.37 -10.29 9.35
CA ALA A 234 1.64 -11.32 8.35
C ALA A 234 3.11 -11.78 8.33
N SER A 235 3.34 -12.97 7.79
CA SER A 235 4.70 -13.51 7.58
C SER A 235 5.41 -12.84 6.40
N ASP A 236 6.73 -12.88 6.38
CA ASP A 236 7.52 -12.45 5.21
C ASP A 236 7.25 -13.34 3.99
N ASP A 237 6.98 -14.64 4.21
CA ASP A 237 6.60 -15.58 3.15
C ASP A 237 5.32 -15.12 2.44
N TYR A 238 4.33 -14.64 3.19
CA TYR A 238 3.11 -14.08 2.61
C TYR A 238 3.35 -12.71 1.97
N LEU A 239 4.04 -11.80 2.67
CA LEU A 239 4.23 -10.41 2.24
C LEU A 239 5.07 -10.28 0.97
N PHE A 240 6.06 -11.17 0.78
CA PHE A 240 6.97 -11.11 -0.36
C PHE A 240 6.76 -12.24 -1.37
N GLY A 241 6.02 -13.30 -1.01
CA GLY A 241 5.92 -14.54 -1.77
C GLY A 241 5.50 -14.34 -3.22
N ASP A 242 4.46 -13.54 -3.46
CA ASP A 242 3.96 -13.26 -4.81
C ASP A 242 5.06 -12.67 -5.71
N LEU A 243 5.69 -11.57 -5.26
CA LEU A 243 6.74 -10.91 -6.04
C LEU A 243 7.99 -11.77 -6.19
N LEU A 244 8.39 -12.52 -5.15
CA LEU A 244 9.54 -13.43 -5.24
C LEU A 244 9.28 -14.57 -6.22
N ALA A 245 8.06 -15.12 -6.25
CA ALA A 245 7.66 -16.16 -7.19
C ALA A 245 7.61 -15.62 -8.63
N MET A 246 6.98 -14.46 -8.84
CA MET A 246 6.91 -13.80 -10.15
C MET A 246 8.31 -13.48 -10.67
N ARG A 247 9.16 -12.89 -9.81
CA ARG A 247 10.55 -12.59 -10.14
C ARG A 247 11.29 -13.86 -10.56
N SER A 248 11.25 -14.90 -9.75
CA SER A 248 12.01 -16.13 -10.01
C SER A 248 11.61 -16.75 -11.36
N GLN A 249 10.31 -16.82 -11.64
CA GLN A 249 9.78 -17.28 -12.94
C GLN A 249 10.23 -16.38 -14.09
N ALA A 250 10.21 -15.04 -13.92
CA ALA A 250 10.66 -14.10 -14.93
C ALA A 250 12.16 -14.29 -15.28
N TYR A 251 13.02 -14.42 -14.26
CA TYR A 251 14.45 -14.68 -14.46
C TYR A 251 14.72 -16.00 -15.17
N GLU A 252 13.96 -17.05 -14.83
CA GLU A 252 14.04 -18.36 -15.50
C GLU A 252 13.63 -18.27 -16.97
N MET A 253 12.48 -17.65 -17.26
CA MET A 253 11.97 -17.51 -18.63
C MET A 253 12.90 -16.68 -19.51
N MET A 254 13.49 -15.61 -18.98
CA MET A 254 14.37 -14.72 -19.73
C MET A 254 15.77 -15.30 -19.94
N GLY A 255 16.22 -16.18 -19.03
CA GLY A 255 17.63 -16.58 -18.99
C GLY A 255 18.57 -15.37 -18.78
N PRO A 256 19.89 -15.60 -18.77
CA PRO A 256 20.87 -14.57 -18.41
C PRO A 256 20.97 -13.41 -19.41
N THR A 257 20.52 -13.59 -20.65
CA THR A 257 20.70 -12.61 -21.75
C THR A 257 19.39 -12.13 -22.37
N ALA A 258 18.24 -12.53 -21.82
CA ALA A 258 16.93 -12.28 -22.45
C ALA A 258 16.86 -12.79 -23.89
N GLU A 259 17.47 -13.94 -24.19
CA GLU A 259 17.43 -14.52 -25.53
C GLU A 259 15.98 -14.89 -25.91
N GLY A 260 15.57 -14.51 -27.12
CA GLY A 260 14.20 -14.68 -27.60
C GLY A 260 13.18 -13.70 -27.04
N PHE A 261 13.58 -12.72 -26.23
CA PHE A 261 12.74 -11.57 -25.86
C PHE A 261 12.96 -10.46 -26.89
N GLU A 262 11.94 -10.17 -27.68
CA GLU A 262 12.02 -9.23 -28.79
C GLU A 262 11.60 -7.82 -28.35
N PHE A 263 12.03 -6.81 -29.09
CA PHE A 263 11.55 -5.45 -28.94
C PHE A 263 11.37 -4.82 -30.33
N ASP A 264 10.46 -3.86 -30.42
CA ASP A 264 10.36 -2.96 -31.56
C ASP A 264 10.83 -1.57 -31.15
N VAL A 265 11.25 -0.81 -32.15
CA VAL A 265 11.78 0.54 -31.99
C VAL A 265 11.29 1.42 -33.14
N GLU A 266 10.79 2.59 -32.78
CA GLU A 266 10.43 3.68 -33.67
C GLU A 266 11.25 4.91 -33.26
N VAL A 267 11.85 5.57 -34.25
CA VAL A 267 12.49 6.88 -34.06
C VAL A 267 11.42 7.96 -34.24
N LEU A 268 11.14 8.68 -33.17
CA LEU A 268 10.15 9.74 -33.13
C LEU A 268 10.79 11.11 -33.40
N SER A 269 9.96 12.03 -33.90
CA SER A 269 10.34 13.44 -33.92
C SER A 269 10.34 13.99 -32.50
N ASN A 270 11.37 14.76 -32.15
CA ASN A 270 11.48 15.45 -30.87
C ASN A 270 11.79 16.95 -31.09
N GLY A 271 11.32 17.80 -30.18
CA GLY A 271 11.43 19.25 -30.28
C GLY A 271 12.82 19.83 -29.98
N ASN A 272 13.78 19.02 -29.49
CA ASN A 272 15.07 19.46 -28.99
C ASN A 272 16.25 18.74 -29.71
N PRO A 273 16.41 18.92 -31.03
CA PRO A 273 17.46 18.26 -31.80
C PRO A 273 18.88 18.68 -31.40
N GLU A 274 19.03 19.75 -30.60
CA GLU A 274 20.32 20.16 -30.06
C GLU A 274 20.81 19.26 -28.91
N GLU A 275 19.90 18.64 -28.16
CA GLU A 275 20.18 17.80 -26.99
C GLU A 275 19.92 16.31 -27.27
N VAL A 276 19.00 16.00 -28.20
CA VAL A 276 18.55 14.64 -28.47
C VAL A 276 18.95 14.22 -29.88
N ARG A 277 19.74 13.15 -29.98
CA ARG A 277 20.04 12.50 -31.26
C ARG A 277 18.86 11.68 -31.75
N HIS A 278 18.39 10.77 -30.89
CA HIS A 278 17.20 9.95 -31.14
C HIS A 278 16.27 9.99 -29.95
N PHE A 279 15.01 10.26 -30.22
CA PHE A 279 13.93 9.99 -29.29
C PHE A 279 13.23 8.71 -29.76
N LEU A 280 13.26 7.68 -28.94
CA LEU A 280 12.83 6.33 -29.30
C LEU A 280 11.58 5.94 -28.53
N ALA A 281 10.72 5.14 -29.15
CA ALA A 281 9.61 4.48 -28.48
C ALA A 281 9.36 3.10 -29.09
N GLY A 282 8.68 2.23 -28.36
CA GLY A 282 8.23 0.95 -28.89
C GLY A 282 7.63 0.06 -27.82
N THR A 283 7.57 -1.23 -28.13
CA THR A 283 7.25 -2.26 -27.16
C THR A 283 8.37 -3.30 -27.00
N TYR A 284 8.35 -4.05 -25.91
CA TYR A 284 9.28 -5.15 -25.64
C TYR A 284 8.56 -6.32 -24.96
N ASP A 285 9.11 -7.51 -25.13
CA ASP A 285 8.57 -8.72 -24.53
C ASP A 285 8.80 -8.69 -23.03
N VAL A 286 7.77 -9.10 -22.28
CA VAL A 286 7.82 -9.29 -20.83
C VAL A 286 7.13 -10.60 -20.45
N PRO A 287 7.59 -11.32 -19.41
CA PRO A 287 6.80 -12.41 -18.83
C PRO A 287 5.45 -11.88 -18.34
N MET A 288 4.36 -12.52 -18.72
CA MET A 288 3.00 -12.11 -18.35
C MET A 288 2.48 -12.95 -17.19
N PHE A 289 1.96 -12.29 -16.16
CA PHE A 289 1.33 -12.87 -14.98
C PHE A 289 -0.12 -12.42 -14.79
N LEU A 290 -0.67 -11.60 -15.70
CA LEU A 290 -2.04 -11.14 -15.60
C LEU A 290 -3.01 -12.04 -16.37
N THR A 291 -4.24 -12.15 -15.88
CA THR A 291 -5.27 -13.03 -16.46
C THR A 291 -5.76 -12.62 -17.86
N ASP A 292 -5.83 -11.32 -18.15
CA ASP A 292 -6.30 -10.78 -19.45
C ASP A 292 -5.43 -9.59 -19.90
N GLY A 293 -4.12 -9.80 -19.87
CA GLY A 293 -3.14 -8.77 -20.21
C GLY A 293 -3.35 -7.48 -19.41
N GLU A 294 -3.22 -6.34 -20.08
CA GLU A 294 -3.35 -5.01 -19.46
C GLU A 294 -4.80 -4.51 -19.27
N SER A 295 -5.82 -5.35 -19.48
CA SER A 295 -7.23 -5.01 -19.23
C SER A 295 -7.47 -4.44 -17.82
N ASP A 296 -8.38 -3.47 -17.68
CA ASP A 296 -8.61 -2.78 -16.39
C ASP A 296 -9.12 -3.72 -15.28
N THR A 297 -9.69 -4.86 -15.64
CA THR A 297 -10.15 -5.89 -14.70
C THR A 297 -9.12 -6.98 -14.43
N SER A 298 -7.97 -6.97 -15.10
CA SER A 298 -6.93 -8.00 -14.92
C SER A 298 -6.39 -8.05 -13.50
N ILE A 299 -6.21 -9.26 -13.02
CA ILE A 299 -5.58 -9.62 -11.75
C ILE A 299 -4.43 -10.60 -12.05
N LEU A 300 -3.62 -10.94 -11.06
CA LEU A 300 -2.61 -11.99 -11.20
C LEU A 300 -3.29 -13.34 -11.48
N ASP A 301 -2.77 -14.03 -12.48
CA ASP A 301 -3.09 -15.42 -12.77
C ASP A 301 -2.39 -16.29 -11.72
N ARG A 302 -3.16 -17.17 -11.06
CA ARG A 302 -2.71 -17.92 -9.90
C ARG A 302 -3.05 -19.39 -10.05
N ASP A 303 -2.16 -20.25 -9.58
CA ASP A 303 -2.39 -21.69 -9.55
C ASP A 303 -3.38 -22.11 -8.44
N GLY A 304 -3.61 -23.41 -8.29
CA GLY A 304 -4.49 -23.97 -7.25
C GLY A 304 -4.00 -23.73 -5.81
N ALA A 305 -2.73 -23.37 -5.61
CA ALA A 305 -2.17 -22.97 -4.31
C ALA A 305 -2.23 -21.45 -4.09
N GLY A 306 -2.70 -20.67 -5.08
CA GLY A 306 -2.79 -19.22 -5.03
C GLY A 306 -1.48 -18.51 -5.36
N VAL A 307 -0.46 -19.21 -5.85
CA VAL A 307 0.83 -18.62 -6.25
C VAL A 307 0.70 -18.02 -7.65
N PRO A 308 1.18 -16.77 -7.91
CA PRO A 308 1.15 -16.20 -9.24
C PRO A 308 1.96 -17.03 -10.23
N VAL A 309 1.42 -17.26 -11.42
CA VAL A 309 2.05 -18.07 -12.47
C VAL A 309 2.20 -17.30 -13.78
N ALA A 310 3.33 -17.48 -14.44
CA ALA A 310 3.54 -16.91 -15.75
C ALA A 310 2.69 -17.66 -16.79
N ASN A 311 1.95 -16.92 -17.62
CA ASN A 311 1.06 -17.47 -18.65
C ASN A 311 1.48 -17.08 -20.08
N GLY A 312 2.77 -16.77 -20.27
CA GLY A 312 3.37 -16.50 -21.56
C GLY A 312 4.15 -15.18 -21.58
N LYS A 313 4.21 -14.56 -22.76
CA LYS A 313 4.80 -13.23 -22.95
C LYS A 313 3.71 -12.22 -23.30
N ALA A 314 3.99 -10.96 -23.00
CA ALA A 314 3.22 -9.82 -23.45
C ALA A 314 4.12 -8.70 -23.93
N ARG A 315 3.52 -7.64 -24.47
CA ARG A 315 4.21 -6.45 -24.98
C ARG A 315 4.03 -5.29 -24.02
N ALA A 316 5.09 -4.89 -23.34
CA ALA A 316 5.12 -3.69 -22.50
C ALA A 316 5.69 -2.51 -23.29
N LYS A 317 5.28 -1.28 -22.96
CA LYS A 317 5.75 -0.06 -23.61
C LYS A 317 7.06 0.44 -23.02
N TRP A 318 7.90 1.02 -23.88
CA TRP A 318 9.13 1.72 -23.48
C TRP A 318 9.36 2.97 -24.34
N ALA A 319 10.20 3.87 -23.83
CA ALA A 319 10.72 5.02 -24.56
C ALA A 319 12.18 5.26 -24.17
N ALA A 320 12.95 5.96 -25.00
CA ALA A 320 14.31 6.35 -24.65
C ALA A 320 14.77 7.69 -25.24
N ILE A 321 15.67 8.34 -24.51
CA ILE A 321 16.47 9.47 -24.96
C ILE A 321 17.87 8.96 -25.26
N VAL A 322 18.29 9.05 -26.52
CA VAL A 322 19.70 8.95 -26.90
C VAL A 322 20.24 10.38 -27.01
N PRO A 323 21.06 10.85 -26.05
CA PRO A 323 21.55 12.21 -26.06
C PRO A 323 22.51 12.44 -27.25
N ARG A 324 22.66 13.69 -27.68
CA ARG A 324 23.51 14.06 -28.82
C ARG A 324 25.00 13.93 -28.52
N CYS A 325 25.40 14.06 -27.27
CA CYS A 325 26.77 13.88 -26.79
C CYS A 325 27.39 12.55 -27.23
N VAL A 326 26.60 11.50 -27.51
CA VAL A 326 27.09 10.18 -27.94
C VAL A 326 27.87 10.23 -29.25
N GLU A 327 27.67 11.29 -30.05
CA GLU A 327 28.40 11.53 -31.29
C GLU A 327 29.83 12.05 -31.06
N THR A 328 30.13 12.54 -29.85
CA THR A 328 31.41 13.19 -29.53
C THR A 328 32.14 12.55 -28.35
N GLN A 329 31.43 11.84 -27.47
CA GLN A 329 31.98 11.20 -26.28
C GLN A 329 32.41 9.76 -26.58
N PRO A 330 33.42 9.22 -25.87
CA PRO A 330 33.78 7.81 -25.98
C PRO A 330 32.62 6.89 -25.60
N LEU A 331 32.38 5.88 -26.45
CA LEU A 331 31.38 4.84 -26.26
C LEU A 331 32.00 3.56 -25.67
N PRO A 332 31.22 2.74 -24.94
CA PRO A 332 29.80 2.93 -24.61
C PRO A 332 29.58 3.92 -23.44
N ARG A 333 28.32 4.35 -23.24
CA ARG A 333 27.86 5.29 -22.20
C ARG A 333 26.94 4.60 -21.19
N PRO A 334 26.90 5.06 -19.92
CA PRO A 334 25.94 4.55 -18.95
C PRO A 334 24.49 4.77 -19.39
N ALA A 335 23.60 3.89 -18.92
CA ALA A 335 22.16 4.05 -19.11
C ALA A 335 21.42 4.14 -17.76
N ILE A 336 20.30 4.85 -17.78
CA ILE A 336 19.40 5.02 -16.64
C ILE A 336 18.03 4.46 -17.02
N LEU A 337 17.56 3.46 -16.30
CA LEU A 337 16.16 3.05 -16.29
C LEU A 337 15.35 4.12 -15.55
N PHE A 338 14.32 4.66 -16.19
CA PHE A 338 13.52 5.76 -15.69
C PHE A 338 12.11 5.32 -15.28
N GLY A 339 11.75 5.58 -14.03
CA GLY A 339 10.39 5.39 -13.50
C GLY A 339 9.57 6.68 -13.47
N HIS A 340 8.41 6.70 -14.14
CA HIS A 340 7.54 7.87 -14.21
C HIS A 340 6.75 8.14 -12.90
N GLY A 341 6.25 9.37 -12.76
CA GLY A 341 5.37 9.78 -11.65
C GLY A 341 3.94 9.22 -11.78
N ILE A 342 3.12 9.34 -10.72
CA ILE A 342 1.76 8.79 -10.72
C ILE A 342 0.91 9.38 -11.85
N PHE A 343 0.18 8.52 -12.57
CA PHE A 343 -0.60 8.87 -13.76
C PHE A 343 0.22 9.45 -14.93
N GLY A 344 1.54 9.23 -14.93
CA GLY A 344 2.41 9.48 -16.09
C GLY A 344 2.54 8.25 -17.00
N ASN A 345 3.46 8.31 -17.96
CA ASN A 345 3.98 7.17 -18.72
C ASN A 345 5.40 7.50 -19.16
N ALA A 346 6.15 6.51 -19.64
CA ALA A 346 7.55 6.67 -20.06
C ALA A 346 7.70 7.72 -21.17
N LEU A 347 6.90 7.63 -22.23
CA LEU A 347 7.02 8.47 -23.41
C LEU A 347 6.85 9.96 -23.08
N ASP A 348 5.73 10.33 -22.45
CA ASP A 348 5.43 11.71 -22.08
C ASP A 348 6.44 12.25 -21.06
N SER A 349 6.91 11.40 -20.14
CA SER A 349 7.88 11.83 -19.13
C SER A 349 9.25 12.13 -19.74
N LEU A 350 9.71 11.33 -20.70
CA LEU A 350 11.00 11.55 -21.36
C LEU A 350 10.96 12.70 -22.37
N ASP A 351 9.78 13.15 -22.80
CA ASP A 351 9.66 14.32 -23.68
C ASP A 351 9.85 15.67 -22.93
N TYR A 352 9.98 15.66 -21.61
CA TYR A 352 10.33 16.87 -20.86
C TYR A 352 11.77 17.32 -21.14
N SER A 353 11.94 18.57 -21.59
CA SER A 353 13.24 19.17 -21.90
C SER A 353 14.25 19.08 -20.76
N PHE A 354 13.79 19.14 -19.51
CA PHE A 354 14.67 18.98 -18.34
C PHE A 354 15.37 17.62 -18.29
N LEU A 355 14.67 16.53 -18.61
CA LEU A 355 15.29 15.20 -18.63
C LEU A 355 16.21 15.03 -19.84
N GLN A 356 15.87 15.63 -20.98
CA GLN A 356 16.71 15.63 -22.19
C GLN A 356 18.02 16.39 -21.95
N GLN A 357 17.95 17.56 -21.31
CA GLN A 357 19.12 18.31 -20.89
C GLN A 357 19.99 17.52 -19.90
N ILE A 358 19.39 16.85 -18.90
CA ILE A 358 20.15 15.99 -17.98
C ILE A 358 20.86 14.85 -18.73
N ALA A 359 20.18 14.21 -19.67
CA ALA A 359 20.74 13.12 -20.48
C ALA A 359 21.95 13.61 -21.28
N GLU A 360 21.84 14.79 -21.90
CA GLU A 360 22.91 15.43 -22.67
C GLU A 360 24.09 15.86 -21.78
N ASP A 361 23.83 16.62 -20.73
CA ASP A 361 24.85 17.19 -19.84
C ASP A 361 25.72 16.11 -19.16
N ASN A 362 25.13 14.96 -18.85
CA ASN A 362 25.81 13.83 -18.20
C ASN A 362 26.25 12.75 -19.19
N CYS A 363 25.84 12.88 -20.45
CA CYS A 363 26.00 11.91 -21.51
C CYS A 363 25.62 10.49 -21.11
N VAL A 364 24.34 10.32 -20.77
CA VAL A 364 23.71 9.06 -20.35
C VAL A 364 22.45 8.78 -21.17
N VAL A 365 22.27 7.54 -21.59
CA VAL A 365 21.02 7.11 -22.24
C VAL A 365 19.93 6.96 -21.17
N VAL A 366 18.75 7.51 -21.40
CA VAL A 366 17.63 7.36 -20.46
C VAL A 366 16.57 6.47 -21.09
N ILE A 367 16.18 5.39 -20.42
CA ILE A 367 15.25 4.37 -20.94
C ILE A 367 14.08 4.26 -19.96
N GLY A 368 12.89 4.68 -20.36
CA GLY A 368 11.69 4.67 -19.53
C GLY A 368 10.82 3.44 -19.77
N GLY A 369 10.25 2.91 -18.68
CA GLY A 369 9.18 1.91 -18.69
C GLY A 369 7.91 2.43 -18.01
N ASP A 370 6.79 1.74 -18.22
CA ASP A 370 5.52 2.09 -17.61
C ASP A 370 5.27 1.31 -16.30
N TRP A 371 5.01 2.05 -15.21
CA TRP A 371 4.42 1.52 -13.98
C TRP A 371 2.92 1.30 -14.19
N ILE A 372 2.59 0.21 -14.89
CA ILE A 372 1.20 -0.13 -15.21
C ILE A 372 0.34 -0.30 -13.95
N GLY A 373 -0.96 0.00 -14.07
CA GLY A 373 -1.86 0.16 -12.93
C GLY A 373 -1.99 1.61 -12.45
N LEU A 374 -0.97 2.44 -12.69
CA LEU A 374 -0.96 3.86 -12.34
C LEU A 374 -0.39 4.77 -13.45
N THR A 375 -0.65 4.43 -14.73
CA THR A 375 -0.39 5.34 -15.86
C THR A 375 -1.59 6.24 -16.12
N ASN A 376 -1.44 7.24 -17.00
CA ASN A 376 -2.54 8.13 -17.41
C ASN A 376 -3.80 7.36 -17.87
N ARG A 377 -3.66 6.21 -18.55
CA ARG A 377 -4.81 5.45 -19.05
C ARG A 377 -5.67 4.84 -17.93
N GLN A 378 -5.07 4.53 -16.78
CA GLN A 378 -5.80 3.90 -15.67
C GLN A 378 -6.44 4.89 -14.70
N PHE A 379 -6.36 6.21 -14.94
CA PHE A 379 -6.98 7.20 -14.04
C PHE A 379 -8.48 6.91 -13.79
N ALA A 380 -9.22 6.59 -14.86
CA ALA A 380 -10.63 6.25 -14.74
C ALA A 380 -10.86 4.95 -13.93
N ALA A 381 -10.03 3.93 -14.15
CA ALA A 381 -10.09 2.67 -13.40
C ALA A 381 -9.81 2.89 -11.90
N VAL A 382 -8.85 3.76 -11.56
CA VAL A 382 -8.57 4.15 -10.16
C VAL A 382 -9.76 4.85 -9.53
N ALA A 383 -10.38 5.80 -10.23
CA ALA A 383 -11.56 6.49 -9.75
C ALA A 383 -12.73 5.52 -9.46
N PHE A 384 -12.94 4.52 -10.34
CA PHE A 384 -13.93 3.46 -10.09
C PHE A 384 -13.58 2.58 -8.90
N ALA A 385 -12.29 2.23 -8.73
CA ALA A 385 -11.86 1.41 -7.60
C ALA A 385 -11.95 2.13 -6.26
N MET A 386 -11.89 3.46 -6.24
CA MET A 386 -12.12 4.24 -5.03
C MET A 386 -13.58 4.26 -4.59
N ASN A 387 -14.51 4.16 -5.54
CA ASN A 387 -15.92 3.93 -5.19
C ASN A 387 -16.16 2.47 -4.80
N ASP A 388 -15.63 1.52 -5.55
CA ASP A 388 -15.79 0.08 -5.36
C ASP A 388 -14.43 -0.58 -5.10
N ILE A 389 -14.04 -0.69 -3.83
CA ILE A 389 -12.74 -1.21 -3.37
C ILE A 389 -12.49 -2.65 -3.84
N ASN A 390 -13.54 -3.41 -4.21
CA ASN A 390 -13.37 -4.75 -4.80
C ASN A 390 -12.57 -4.71 -6.11
N ARG A 391 -12.53 -3.56 -6.79
CA ARG A 391 -11.73 -3.34 -8.00
C ARG A 391 -10.31 -2.91 -7.71
N GLY A 392 -9.98 -2.59 -6.45
CA GLY A 392 -8.64 -2.16 -6.05
C GLY A 392 -7.57 -3.23 -6.31
N LEU A 393 -7.94 -4.50 -6.29
CA LEU A 393 -7.04 -5.62 -6.58
C LEU A 393 -6.43 -5.54 -7.97
N SER A 394 -7.23 -5.17 -8.98
CA SER A 394 -6.73 -5.05 -10.34
C SER A 394 -5.75 -3.89 -10.52
N LEU A 395 -5.64 -2.98 -9.54
CA LEU A 395 -4.64 -1.91 -9.53
C LEU A 395 -3.37 -2.40 -8.85
N THR A 396 -3.47 -2.92 -7.63
CA THR A 396 -2.31 -3.36 -6.84
C THR A 396 -1.57 -4.51 -7.52
N GLU A 397 -2.30 -5.47 -8.08
CA GLU A 397 -1.72 -6.62 -8.77
C GLU A 397 -1.10 -6.25 -10.13
N LYS A 398 -1.59 -5.21 -10.81
CA LYS A 398 -0.91 -4.66 -11.98
C LYS A 398 0.41 -4.00 -11.62
N LEU A 399 0.54 -3.39 -10.45
CA LEU A 399 1.83 -2.84 -10.00
C LEU A 399 2.88 -3.95 -9.83
N HIS A 400 2.48 -5.16 -9.41
CA HIS A 400 3.36 -6.33 -9.40
C HIS A 400 3.82 -6.71 -10.82
N GLN A 401 2.92 -6.73 -11.81
CA GLN A 401 3.31 -6.94 -13.21
C GLN A 401 4.21 -5.80 -13.71
N GLY A 402 3.96 -4.55 -13.33
CA GLY A 402 4.82 -3.40 -13.64
C GLY A 402 6.25 -3.58 -13.12
N LEU A 403 6.41 -4.18 -11.93
CA LEU A 403 7.72 -4.55 -11.39
C LEU A 403 8.46 -5.54 -12.29
N ILE A 404 7.77 -6.59 -12.74
CA ILE A 404 8.33 -7.58 -13.67
C ILE A 404 8.68 -6.94 -15.01
N ASN A 405 7.85 -6.01 -15.50
CA ASN A 405 8.16 -5.26 -16.72
C ASN A 405 9.48 -4.50 -16.57
N PHE A 406 9.69 -3.80 -15.45
CA PHE A 406 10.94 -3.08 -15.20
C PHE A 406 12.16 -4.00 -15.04
N ILE A 407 12.02 -5.15 -14.39
CA ILE A 407 13.07 -6.19 -14.31
C ILE A 407 13.43 -6.65 -15.73
N ALA A 408 12.42 -6.93 -16.55
CA ALA A 408 12.62 -7.33 -17.92
C ALA A 408 13.29 -6.21 -18.75
N LEU A 409 12.89 -4.95 -18.56
CA LEU A 409 13.47 -3.78 -19.22
C LEU A 409 14.96 -3.64 -18.88
N GLY A 410 15.35 -3.82 -17.62
CA GLY A 410 16.75 -3.78 -17.21
C GLY A 410 17.60 -4.82 -17.94
N ARG A 411 17.09 -6.05 -18.05
CA ARG A 411 17.80 -7.14 -18.73
C ARG A 411 17.83 -6.94 -20.26
N VAL A 412 16.72 -6.50 -20.86
CA VAL A 412 16.67 -6.16 -22.30
C VAL A 412 17.60 -4.99 -22.62
N ALA A 413 17.68 -3.97 -21.75
CA ALA A 413 18.58 -2.82 -21.90
C ALA A 413 20.06 -3.25 -21.91
N ARG A 414 20.45 -4.18 -21.03
CA ARG A 414 21.81 -4.71 -20.91
C ARG A 414 22.21 -5.67 -22.04
N HIS A 415 21.24 -6.15 -22.84
CA HIS A 415 21.51 -7.16 -23.86
C HIS A 415 20.96 -6.75 -25.22
N GLN A 416 19.67 -6.92 -25.46
CA GLN A 416 19.08 -6.74 -26.78
C GLN A 416 19.22 -5.30 -27.29
N PHE A 417 18.99 -4.31 -26.43
CA PHE A 417 19.10 -2.88 -26.80
C PHE A 417 20.55 -2.48 -27.13
N ALA A 418 21.54 -2.98 -26.38
CA ALA A 418 22.95 -2.69 -26.64
C ALA A 418 23.40 -3.18 -28.04
N ASN A 419 22.67 -4.12 -28.64
CA ASN A 419 22.95 -4.65 -29.97
C ASN A 419 22.09 -4.04 -31.09
N ALA A 420 21.13 -3.16 -30.77
CA ALA A 420 20.19 -2.59 -31.73
C ALA A 420 20.86 -1.56 -32.66
N PRO A 421 20.58 -1.54 -33.97
CA PRO A 421 21.14 -0.55 -34.90
C PRO A 421 20.83 0.91 -34.50
N GLU A 422 19.63 1.17 -33.99
CA GLU A 422 19.18 2.50 -33.54
C GLU A 422 19.95 2.99 -32.31
N LEU A 423 20.52 2.04 -31.55
CA LEU A 423 21.34 2.26 -30.35
C LEU A 423 22.83 2.00 -30.63
N GLN A 424 23.24 2.10 -31.90
CA GLN A 424 24.63 2.13 -32.32
C GLN A 424 24.98 3.49 -32.94
N PHE A 425 26.24 3.87 -32.77
CA PHE A 425 26.84 5.00 -33.46
C PHE A 425 28.17 4.55 -34.06
N GLU A 426 28.32 4.73 -35.38
CA GLU A 426 29.49 4.28 -36.15
C GLU A 426 29.88 2.79 -35.92
N GLY A 427 28.86 1.94 -35.69
CA GLY A 427 29.04 0.50 -35.45
C GLY A 427 29.47 0.13 -34.03
N GLN A 428 29.54 1.10 -33.10
CA GLN A 428 29.76 0.85 -31.68
C GLN A 428 28.44 0.92 -30.91
N ALA A 429 28.28 0.04 -29.92
CA ALA A 429 27.13 0.09 -28.99
C ALA A 429 27.16 1.40 -28.19
N ILE A 430 26.02 2.09 -28.12
CA ILE A 430 25.89 3.32 -27.32
C ILE A 430 25.75 2.98 -25.84
N ILE A 431 24.98 1.94 -25.49
CA ILE A 431 24.70 1.57 -24.09
C ILE A 431 25.82 0.67 -23.55
N ASP A 432 26.32 1.00 -22.35
CA ASP A 432 27.21 0.12 -21.59
C ASP A 432 26.39 -0.92 -20.84
N PRO A 433 26.45 -2.20 -21.26
CA PRO A 433 25.64 -3.25 -20.64
C PRO A 433 26.02 -3.55 -19.20
N ASN A 434 27.20 -3.09 -18.74
CA ASN A 434 27.66 -3.26 -17.36
C ASN A 434 27.33 -2.06 -16.46
N ASN A 435 26.80 -0.98 -17.03
CA ASN A 435 26.53 0.27 -16.31
C ASN A 435 25.13 0.79 -16.61
N VAL A 436 24.14 -0.02 -16.25
CA VAL A 436 22.72 0.33 -16.24
C VAL A 436 22.30 0.57 -14.80
N GLN A 437 21.67 1.71 -14.55
CA GLN A 437 21.28 2.20 -13.21
C GLN A 437 19.80 2.56 -13.21
N TYR A 438 19.24 2.84 -12.03
CA TYR A 438 17.85 3.27 -11.89
C TYR A 438 17.73 4.72 -11.42
N PHE A 439 16.78 5.47 -11.99
CA PHE A 439 16.28 6.69 -11.40
C PHE A 439 14.77 6.77 -11.55
N GLY A 440 14.08 7.20 -10.50
CA GLY A 440 12.65 7.47 -10.58
C GLY A 440 12.25 8.54 -9.59
N ALA A 441 11.26 9.35 -9.94
CA ALA A 441 10.73 10.38 -9.08
C ALA A 441 9.24 10.17 -8.78
N SER A 442 8.77 10.54 -7.58
CA SER A 442 7.37 10.37 -7.17
C SER A 442 6.96 8.89 -7.19
N LEU A 443 5.98 8.45 -7.99
CA LEU A 443 5.65 7.03 -8.15
C LEU A 443 6.87 6.21 -8.56
N GLY A 444 7.72 6.73 -9.46
CA GLY A 444 8.98 6.09 -9.81
C GLY A 444 9.97 6.04 -8.64
N GLY A 445 9.89 6.95 -7.67
CA GLY A 445 10.62 6.81 -6.42
C GLY A 445 10.03 5.71 -5.52
N ILE A 446 8.69 5.69 -5.38
CA ILE A 446 7.95 4.74 -4.54
C ILE A 446 8.15 3.30 -5.06
N LEU A 447 7.82 3.04 -6.31
CA LEU A 447 8.01 1.71 -6.93
C LEU A 447 9.47 1.43 -7.23
N GLY A 448 10.28 2.46 -7.46
CA GLY A 448 11.73 2.33 -7.55
C GLY A 448 12.35 1.72 -6.31
N ASN A 449 11.83 2.04 -5.12
CA ASN A 449 12.27 1.41 -3.87
C ASN A 449 12.01 -0.10 -3.88
N VAL A 450 10.83 -0.52 -4.37
CA VAL A 450 10.49 -1.94 -4.52
C VAL A 450 11.34 -2.59 -5.61
N PHE A 451 11.49 -1.95 -6.76
CA PHE A 451 12.32 -2.42 -7.88
C PHE A 451 13.75 -2.70 -7.45
N MET A 452 14.41 -1.74 -6.80
CA MET A 452 15.78 -1.87 -6.33
C MET A 452 15.94 -2.93 -5.23
N ALA A 453 14.87 -3.30 -4.51
CA ALA A 453 14.90 -4.37 -3.52
C ALA A 453 14.70 -5.77 -4.12
N PHE A 454 14.05 -5.87 -5.29
CA PHE A 454 13.70 -7.14 -5.92
C PHE A 454 14.57 -7.48 -7.13
N ASP A 455 14.98 -6.51 -7.94
CA ASP A 455 15.84 -6.72 -9.11
C ASP A 455 17.23 -7.24 -8.69
N GLN A 456 17.79 -8.17 -9.48
CA GLN A 456 19.08 -8.82 -9.22
C GLN A 456 20.21 -8.32 -10.13
N ASP A 457 19.91 -7.53 -11.15
CA ASP A 457 20.86 -7.08 -12.17
C ASP A 457 21.24 -5.58 -11.99
N ILE A 458 20.38 -4.77 -11.36
CA ILE A 458 20.55 -3.32 -11.16
C ILE A 458 20.92 -3.01 -9.71
N GLU A 459 22.20 -2.69 -9.47
CA GLU A 459 22.73 -2.48 -8.11
C GLU A 459 22.81 -0.99 -7.70
N ARG A 460 22.60 -0.06 -8.63
CA ARG A 460 22.73 1.39 -8.38
C ARG A 460 21.49 2.11 -8.83
N GLY A 461 20.99 2.98 -7.96
CA GLY A 461 19.93 3.90 -8.33
C GLY A 461 19.76 5.06 -7.36
N ALA A 462 18.95 6.02 -7.79
CA ALA A 462 18.54 7.15 -6.98
C ALA A 462 17.02 7.27 -6.98
N LEU A 463 16.45 7.53 -5.80
CA LEU A 463 15.01 7.63 -5.59
C LEU A 463 14.66 9.10 -5.30
N GLY A 464 14.04 9.76 -6.26
CA GLY A 464 13.57 11.13 -6.14
C GLY A 464 12.23 11.18 -5.42
N VAL A 465 12.17 11.86 -4.28
CA VAL A 465 10.93 12.07 -3.50
C VAL A 465 10.03 10.81 -3.39
N PRO A 466 10.59 9.66 -2.96
CA PRO A 466 9.87 8.37 -2.95
C PRO A 466 8.75 8.30 -1.90
N GLY A 467 8.49 9.39 -1.16
CA GLY A 467 7.42 9.47 -0.17
C GLY A 467 7.56 8.47 0.98
N GLY A 468 6.42 8.06 1.55
CA GLY A 468 6.27 7.01 2.57
C GLY A 468 5.16 6.02 2.19
N PRO A 469 4.55 5.32 3.15
CA PRO A 469 3.51 4.32 2.87
C PRO A 469 2.27 4.96 2.21
N TRP A 470 1.65 4.23 1.28
CA TRP A 470 0.44 4.69 0.57
C TRP A 470 -0.71 5.08 1.50
N THR A 471 -0.83 4.38 2.64
CA THR A 471 -1.79 4.65 3.71
C THR A 471 -1.64 6.03 4.35
N LEU A 472 -0.53 6.73 4.12
CA LEU A 472 -0.28 8.11 4.56
C LEU A 472 -0.29 9.09 3.39
N LEU A 473 0.36 8.72 2.28
CA LEU A 473 0.57 9.63 1.16
C LEU A 473 -0.69 9.92 0.36
N PHE A 474 -1.52 8.89 0.13
CA PHE A 474 -2.51 8.95 -0.94
C PHE A 474 -3.57 10.02 -0.69
N GLU A 475 -4.15 10.04 0.51
CA GLU A 475 -5.11 11.03 0.99
C GLU A 475 -4.53 12.46 1.12
N ARG A 476 -3.20 12.59 1.15
CA ARG A 476 -2.48 13.87 1.23
C ARG A 476 -1.95 14.34 -0.12
N SER A 477 -2.17 13.56 -1.18
CA SER A 477 -1.67 13.86 -2.51
C SER A 477 -2.54 14.90 -3.22
N THR A 478 -1.98 15.61 -4.19
CA THR A 478 -2.74 16.52 -5.08
C THR A 478 -3.76 15.79 -5.96
N TYR A 479 -3.66 14.46 -6.06
CA TYR A 479 -4.62 13.62 -6.78
C TYR A 479 -5.78 13.15 -5.89
N TRP A 480 -5.71 13.33 -4.57
CA TRP A 480 -6.80 12.96 -3.67
C TRP A 480 -8.08 13.78 -3.91
N PRO A 481 -8.07 15.12 -4.01
CA PRO A 481 -9.30 15.89 -4.18
C PRO A 481 -10.17 15.45 -5.38
N PRO A 482 -9.64 15.25 -6.62
CA PRO A 482 -10.47 14.81 -7.73
C PRO A 482 -10.99 13.38 -7.55
N LEU A 483 -10.23 12.52 -6.88
CA LEU A 483 -10.62 11.13 -6.67
C LEU A 483 -11.63 10.97 -5.51
N ARG A 484 -11.51 11.76 -4.44
CA ARG A 484 -12.45 11.77 -3.30
C ARG A 484 -13.90 12.06 -3.74
N ILE A 485 -14.08 12.79 -4.85
CA ILE A 485 -15.41 13.10 -5.39
C ILE A 485 -16.18 11.81 -5.75
N THR A 486 -15.48 10.73 -6.13
CA THR A 486 -16.12 9.45 -6.49
C THR A 486 -16.47 8.57 -5.30
N MET A 487 -16.11 8.99 -4.08
CA MET A 487 -16.42 8.28 -2.83
C MET A 487 -17.62 8.87 -2.09
N GLN A 488 -18.21 9.94 -2.64
CA GLN A 488 -19.43 10.58 -2.13
C GLN A 488 -20.64 10.06 -2.86
#